data_AF-A0A0S4M2Z7-F1
#
_entry.id   AF-A0A0S4M2Z7-F1
#
_cell.length_a   1.000
_cell.length_b   1.000
_cell.length_c   1.000
_cell.angle_alpha   90.00
_cell.angle_beta   90.00
_cell.angle_gamma   90.00
#
_symmetry.space_group_name_H-M   'P 1'
#
loop_
_entity.id
_entity.type
_entity.pdbx_description
1 polymer ?
#
loop_
_entity_poly.entity_id
_entity_poly.type
_entity_poly.pdbx_seq_one_letter_code
_entity_poly.pdbx_strand_id
1 'polypeptide(L)'
;MSKINFFNPYSLLKLSVKSIFGINCDKAIDFLVQLPHNEVFEAALLLNRRKISFSMYEPVYQPISEYVSAVCPFPDSWTEFCQQSNNLSSNPKEFTSLLDLLNKINKISCDVDRLIRDKSKFLTVVSCGDIPKLLTPMLYRIDTLIYDLEKSQFKMRKPFHYLVEILFLQLKYSFLPLEKILYLSPLRRILFGASDHLNNLINDLKMLKSTIFPIMHICSFVSLEDMMEMFHRSGSVLSNDNISMASSFLRIKYPPLIATRKLRLDLILKGTNISCEDSSNKQLVTKSHLDRISNLVKKLEREIKEMEEFMKKLPEECSVTKKAKFT
;
A
#
# COMPACT_ATOMS: atom_id res chain seq x y z
N MET A 1 21.86 -39.95 -20.93
CA MET A 1 20.85 -40.02 -19.85
C MET A 1 20.47 -38.61 -19.45
N SER A 2 19.25 -38.16 -19.78
CA SER A 2 18.73 -36.87 -19.33
C SER A 2 18.47 -36.93 -17.83
N LYS A 3 19.01 -35.99 -17.06
CA LYS A 3 18.64 -35.81 -15.65
C LYS A 3 17.15 -35.50 -15.60
N ILE A 4 16.36 -36.43 -15.09
CA ILE A 4 14.96 -36.18 -14.74
C ILE A 4 15.01 -35.16 -13.60
N ASN A 5 14.63 -33.92 -13.87
CA ASN A 5 14.45 -32.92 -12.83
C ASN A 5 13.28 -33.37 -11.96
N PHE A 6 13.57 -33.88 -10.77
CA PHE A 6 12.56 -34.13 -9.77
C PHE A 6 11.88 -32.80 -9.43
N PHE A 7 10.57 -32.72 -9.66
CA PHE A 7 9.75 -31.59 -9.27
C PHE A 7 9.83 -31.46 -7.75
N ASN A 8 10.44 -30.38 -7.25
CA ASN A 8 10.36 -30.05 -5.84
C ASN A 8 9.06 -29.26 -5.61
N PRO A 9 8.00 -29.86 -5.06
CA PRO A 9 6.75 -29.16 -4.86
C PRO A 9 6.95 -27.93 -3.97
N TYR A 10 6.22 -26.85 -4.23
CA TYR A 10 6.24 -25.69 -3.35
C TYR A 10 5.83 -26.08 -1.94
N SER A 11 6.49 -25.51 -0.93
CA SER A 11 6.02 -25.61 0.45
C SER A 11 4.66 -24.94 0.59
N LEU A 12 3.87 -25.40 1.57
CA LEU A 12 2.56 -24.79 1.87
C LEU A 12 2.69 -23.27 2.12
N LEU A 13 3.77 -22.85 2.81
CA LEU A 13 4.07 -21.44 3.04
C LEU A 13 4.24 -20.65 1.73
N LYS A 14 5.01 -21.17 0.76
CA LYS A 14 5.18 -20.53 -0.55
C LYS A 14 3.85 -20.43 -1.31
N LEU A 15 3.03 -21.48 -1.26
CA LEU A 15 1.69 -21.48 -1.88
C LEU A 15 0.76 -20.45 -1.23
N SER A 16 0.78 -20.32 0.11
CA SER A 16 0.01 -19.31 0.84
C SER A 16 0.45 -17.90 0.48
N VAL A 17 1.75 -17.63 0.47
CA VAL A 17 2.31 -16.33 0.06
C VAL A 17 1.89 -16.00 -1.38
N LYS A 18 2.07 -16.95 -2.30
CA LYS A 18 1.62 -16.82 -3.68
C LYS A 18 0.13 -16.47 -3.79
N SER A 19 -0.73 -17.14 -3.02
CA SER A 19 -2.17 -16.89 -3.03
C SER A 19 -2.56 -15.54 -2.43
N ILE A 20 -1.96 -15.15 -1.30
CA ILE A 20 -2.31 -13.92 -0.56
C ILE A 20 -1.88 -12.69 -1.35
N PHE A 21 -0.64 -12.70 -1.85
CA PHE A 21 -0.06 -11.56 -2.55
C PHE A 21 -0.36 -11.61 -4.05
N GLY A 22 -0.86 -12.74 -4.57
CA GLY A 22 -1.18 -13.00 -5.98
C GLY A 22 0.03 -12.99 -6.92
N ILE A 23 1.24 -13.20 -6.39
CA ILE A 23 2.50 -13.15 -7.14
C ILE A 23 2.93 -14.52 -7.67
N ASN A 24 3.61 -14.53 -8.81
CA ASN A 24 4.11 -15.76 -9.45
C ASN A 24 5.65 -15.83 -9.47
N CYS A 25 6.35 -14.75 -9.17
CA CYS A 25 7.79 -14.66 -9.22
C CYS A 25 8.46 -15.35 -8.01
N ASP A 26 9.30 -16.36 -8.26
CA ASP A 26 10.02 -17.09 -7.22
C ASP A 26 10.88 -16.17 -6.35
N LYS A 27 11.58 -15.19 -6.95
CA LYS A 27 12.37 -14.23 -6.16
C LYS A 27 11.51 -13.37 -5.24
N ALA A 28 10.32 -12.98 -5.70
CA ALA A 28 9.40 -12.20 -4.88
C ALA A 28 8.82 -13.05 -3.74
N ILE A 29 8.55 -14.34 -3.99
CA ILE A 29 8.10 -15.30 -2.98
C ILE A 29 9.22 -15.57 -1.96
N ASP A 30 10.45 -15.81 -2.43
CA ASP A 30 11.61 -16.04 -1.57
C ASP A 30 11.90 -14.85 -0.68
N PHE A 31 11.77 -13.63 -1.22
CA PHE A 31 11.86 -12.39 -0.46
C PHE A 31 10.81 -12.34 0.67
N LEU A 32 9.53 -12.58 0.35
CA LEU A 32 8.44 -12.58 1.35
C LEU A 32 8.61 -13.65 2.44
N VAL A 33 9.09 -14.83 2.07
CA VAL A 33 9.30 -15.94 3.03
C VAL A 33 10.42 -15.64 4.01
N GLN A 34 11.36 -14.76 3.66
CA GLN A 34 12.45 -14.34 4.55
C GLN A 34 12.02 -13.24 5.54
N LEU A 35 10.87 -12.60 5.30
CA LEU A 35 10.38 -11.57 6.21
C LEU A 35 9.85 -12.18 7.53
N PRO A 36 10.00 -11.48 8.66
CA PRO A 36 9.33 -11.84 9.90
C PRO A 36 7.82 -11.99 9.69
N HIS A 37 7.21 -12.99 10.34
CA HIS A 37 5.78 -13.27 10.17
C HIS A 37 4.89 -12.04 10.39
N ASN A 38 5.18 -11.22 11.40
CA ASN A 38 4.43 -10.00 11.68
C ASN A 38 4.47 -9.00 10.51
N GLU A 39 5.60 -8.89 9.81
CA GLU A 39 5.74 -8.00 8.66
C GLU A 39 4.97 -8.54 7.44
N VAL A 40 4.97 -9.86 7.22
CA VAL A 40 4.15 -10.52 6.18
C VAL A 40 2.66 -10.31 6.45
N PHE A 41 2.22 -10.49 7.70
CA PHE A 41 0.83 -10.25 8.09
C PHE A 41 0.42 -8.80 7.89
N GLU A 42 1.26 -7.83 8.25
CA GLU A 42 0.98 -6.42 8.01
C GLU A 42 0.84 -6.11 6.51
N ALA A 43 1.75 -6.61 5.68
CA ALA A 43 1.69 -6.42 4.23
C ALA A 43 0.43 -7.08 3.61
N ALA A 44 0.07 -8.29 4.06
CA ALA A 44 -1.14 -8.97 3.63
C ALA A 44 -2.41 -8.20 4.05
N LEU A 45 -2.44 -7.68 5.27
CA LEU A 45 -3.55 -6.88 5.76
C LEU A 45 -3.71 -5.60 4.93
N LEU A 46 -2.61 -4.91 4.59
CA LEU A 46 -2.64 -3.73 3.70
C LEU A 46 -3.29 -4.04 2.35
N LEU A 47 -2.91 -5.14 1.69
CA LEU A 47 -3.50 -5.53 0.40
C LEU A 47 -5.01 -5.75 0.49
N ASN A 48 -5.47 -6.33 1.60
CA ASN A 48 -6.89 -6.59 1.81
C ASN A 48 -7.71 -5.32 2.09
N ARG A 49 -7.09 -4.19 2.45
CA ARG A 49 -7.81 -2.95 2.81
C ARG A 49 -8.43 -2.20 1.62
N ARG A 50 -8.09 -2.53 0.37
CA ARG A 50 -8.70 -2.02 -0.90
C ARG A 50 -9.26 -0.58 -0.85
N LYS A 51 -8.44 0.41 -0.42
CA LYS A 51 -8.69 1.88 -0.36
C LYS A 51 -9.16 2.45 0.99
N ILE A 52 -8.31 2.46 2.01
CA ILE A 52 -8.62 3.10 3.30
C ILE A 52 -7.45 4.01 3.70
N SER A 53 -7.73 5.26 4.04
CA SER A 53 -6.72 6.21 4.56
C SER A 53 -6.05 5.66 5.79
N PHE A 54 -4.83 6.12 6.07
CA PHE A 54 -4.28 5.94 7.41
C PHE A 54 -4.51 7.22 8.18
N SER A 55 -5.21 7.12 9.30
CA SER A 55 -4.87 8.01 10.40
C SER A 55 -3.45 7.68 10.86
N MET A 56 -2.72 8.66 11.38
CA MET A 56 -1.40 8.39 11.96
C MET A 56 -1.45 7.45 13.17
N TYR A 57 -2.63 7.30 13.79
CA TYR A 57 -2.87 6.42 14.94
C TYR A 57 -3.37 5.02 14.55
N GLU A 58 -3.64 4.75 13.27
CA GLU A 58 -4.23 3.48 12.86
C GLU A 58 -3.13 2.41 12.70
N PRO A 59 -3.15 1.32 13.51
CA PRO A 59 -2.23 0.22 13.29
C PRO A 59 -2.62 -0.52 12.01
N VAL A 60 -1.61 -0.94 11.24
CA VAL A 60 -1.79 -1.73 10.01
C VAL A 60 -2.51 -3.06 10.29
N TYR A 61 -2.35 -3.60 11.50
CA TYR A 61 -2.89 -4.92 11.86
C TYR A 61 -4.34 -4.91 12.39
N GLN A 62 -4.94 -3.75 12.65
CA GLN A 62 -6.30 -3.71 13.18
C GLN A 62 -7.29 -4.05 12.06
N PRO A 63 -8.16 -5.06 12.21
CA PRO A 63 -9.18 -5.35 11.21
C PRO A 63 -10.07 -4.13 11.07
N ILE A 64 -10.40 -3.79 9.82
CA ILE A 64 -11.32 -2.71 9.53
C ILE A 64 -12.68 -3.15 10.04
N SER A 65 -13.28 -2.35 10.93
CA SER A 65 -14.67 -2.58 11.32
C SER A 65 -15.53 -2.51 10.06
N GLU A 66 -16.32 -3.56 9.81
CA GLU A 66 -17.23 -3.68 8.67
C GLU A 66 -18.16 -2.46 8.54
N TYR A 67 -18.39 -1.73 9.64
CA TYR A 67 -19.18 -0.49 9.68
C TYR A 67 -18.59 0.67 8.85
N VAL A 68 -17.30 0.65 8.49
CA VAL A 68 -16.66 1.70 7.66
C VAL A 68 -16.62 1.30 6.17
N SER A 69 -17.37 0.26 5.77
CA SER A 69 -17.47 -0.23 4.38
C SER A 69 -18.05 0.77 3.36
N ALA A 70 -18.41 1.99 3.77
CA ALA A 70 -18.56 3.08 2.83
C ALA A 70 -17.17 3.39 2.26
N VAL A 71 -16.80 2.67 1.18
CA VAL A 71 -15.66 2.96 0.32
C VAL A 71 -15.91 4.34 -0.26
N CYS A 72 -15.54 5.38 0.47
CA CYS A 72 -15.44 6.72 -0.08
C CYS A 72 -14.07 6.79 -0.75
N PRO A 73 -13.99 6.67 -2.08
CA PRO A 73 -12.73 6.94 -2.75
C PRO A 73 -12.32 8.37 -2.40
N PHE A 74 -11.06 8.55 -2.01
CA PHE A 74 -10.49 9.89 -1.98
C PHE A 74 -10.65 10.54 -3.35
N PRO A 75 -10.96 11.84 -3.43
CA PRO A 75 -11.01 12.53 -4.70
C PRO A 75 -9.65 12.46 -5.41
N ASP A 76 -9.65 12.20 -6.72
CA ASP A 76 -8.42 12.25 -7.53
C ASP A 76 -7.74 13.62 -7.44
N SER A 77 -8.53 14.68 -7.20
CA SER A 77 -8.06 16.05 -6.97
C SER A 77 -7.11 16.19 -5.77
N TRP A 78 -7.12 15.26 -4.82
CA TRP A 78 -6.17 15.28 -3.70
C TRP A 78 -4.75 14.94 -4.17
N THR A 79 -4.62 14.07 -5.18
CA THR A 79 -3.31 13.78 -5.78
C THR A 79 -2.77 15.01 -6.50
N GLU A 80 -3.62 15.71 -7.26
CA GLU A 80 -3.26 16.97 -7.94
C GLU A 80 -2.88 18.07 -6.93
N PHE A 81 -3.66 18.23 -5.86
CA PHE A 81 -3.35 19.16 -4.78
C PHE A 81 -1.98 18.88 -4.16
N CYS A 82 -1.70 17.61 -3.86
CA CYS A 82 -0.41 17.21 -3.28
C CYS A 82 0.76 17.54 -4.22
N GLN A 83 0.59 17.36 -5.52
CA GLN A 83 1.59 17.73 -6.52
C GLN A 83 1.85 19.24 -6.56
N GLN A 84 0.80 20.04 -6.46
CA GLN A 84 0.89 21.51 -6.49
C GLN A 84 1.41 22.10 -5.16
N SER A 85 1.19 21.39 -4.05
CA SER A 85 1.41 21.89 -2.68
C SER A 85 2.52 21.14 -1.94
N ASN A 86 3.48 20.56 -2.67
CA ASN A 86 4.50 19.71 -2.06
C ASN A 86 5.39 20.45 -1.04
N ASN A 87 5.57 21.76 -1.22
CA ASN A 87 6.29 22.65 -0.33
C ASN A 87 5.58 22.88 1.02
N LEU A 88 4.29 22.55 1.13
CA LEU A 88 3.53 22.68 2.38
C LEU A 88 3.74 21.50 3.34
N SER A 89 4.32 20.39 2.85
CA SER A 89 4.65 19.23 3.68
C SER A 89 5.70 19.58 4.75
N SER A 90 5.64 18.92 5.90
CA SER A 90 6.69 19.00 6.92
C SER A 90 8.05 18.46 6.43
N ASN A 91 8.05 17.61 5.39
CA ASN A 91 9.25 17.13 4.71
C ASN A 91 9.07 17.19 3.18
N PRO A 92 9.24 18.37 2.55
CA PRO A 92 8.99 18.55 1.12
C PRO A 92 9.82 17.63 0.23
N LYS A 93 11.09 17.39 0.57
CA LYS A 93 11.99 16.55 -0.24
C LYS A 93 11.48 15.11 -0.32
N GLU A 94 11.17 14.53 0.84
CA GLU A 94 10.66 13.16 0.93
C GLU A 94 9.30 13.05 0.24
N PHE A 95 8.44 14.04 0.45
CA PHE A 95 7.12 14.09 -0.14
C PHE A 95 7.16 14.22 -1.67
N THR A 96 8.05 15.04 -2.22
CA THR A 96 8.29 15.13 -3.67
C THR A 96 8.76 13.81 -4.25
N SER A 97 9.70 13.11 -3.59
CA SER A 97 10.14 11.78 -4.04
C SER A 97 9.01 10.76 -4.05
N LEU A 98 8.13 10.78 -3.04
CA LEU A 98 6.94 9.94 -3.01
C LEU A 98 5.99 10.26 -4.16
N LEU A 99 5.69 11.53 -4.41
CA LEU A 99 4.80 11.94 -5.50
C LEU A 99 5.35 11.55 -6.87
N ASP A 100 6.66 11.68 -7.06
CA ASP A 100 7.34 11.23 -8.28
C ASP A 100 7.22 9.70 -8.46
N LEU A 101 7.38 8.93 -7.38
CA LEU A 101 7.14 7.48 -7.40
C LEU A 101 5.71 7.14 -7.84
N LEU A 102 4.71 7.77 -7.21
CA LEU A 102 3.30 7.53 -7.54
C LEU A 102 3.00 7.91 -9.00
N ASN A 103 3.56 9.01 -9.48
CA ASN A 103 3.43 9.43 -10.88
C ASN A 103 4.04 8.41 -11.85
N LYS A 104 5.23 7.87 -11.54
CA LYS A 104 5.87 6.82 -12.35
C LYS A 104 5.03 5.54 -12.40
N ILE A 105 4.47 5.11 -11.27
CA ILE A 105 3.55 3.98 -11.20
C ILE A 105 2.30 4.23 -12.04
N ASN A 106 1.70 5.42 -11.93
CA ASN A 106 0.53 5.80 -12.73
C ASN A 106 0.84 5.80 -14.23
N LYS A 107 2.02 6.29 -14.65
CA LYS A 107 2.45 6.23 -16.05
C LYS A 107 2.58 4.80 -16.55
N ILE A 108 3.18 3.90 -15.75
CA ILE A 108 3.23 2.47 -16.07
C ILE A 108 1.80 1.93 -16.18
N SER A 109 0.91 2.23 -15.24
CA SER A 109 -0.51 1.84 -15.31
C SER A 109 -1.17 2.28 -16.61
N CYS A 110 -0.93 3.50 -17.07
CA CYS A 110 -1.47 3.98 -18.35
C CYS A 110 -0.88 3.20 -19.54
N ASP A 111 0.41 2.88 -19.51
CA ASP A 111 1.04 2.04 -20.54
C ASP A 111 0.45 0.62 -20.56
N VAL A 112 0.18 0.04 -19.38
CA VAL A 112 -0.54 -1.23 -19.26
C VAL A 112 -1.90 -1.15 -19.95
N ASP A 113 -2.69 -0.12 -19.68
CA ASP A 113 -4.03 0.01 -20.25
C ASP A 113 -3.99 0.18 -21.77
N ARG A 114 -2.98 0.89 -22.29
CA ARG A 114 -2.73 0.99 -23.73
C ARG A 114 -2.31 -0.36 -24.32
N LEU A 115 -1.39 -1.08 -23.67
CA LEU A 115 -0.92 -2.40 -24.10
C LEU A 115 -2.07 -3.41 -24.16
N ILE A 116 -2.94 -3.43 -23.14
CA ILE A 116 -4.14 -4.29 -23.10
C ILE A 116 -5.08 -3.97 -24.26
N ARG A 117 -5.33 -2.68 -24.51
CA ARG A 117 -6.24 -2.21 -25.57
C ARG A 117 -5.70 -2.54 -26.96
N ASP A 118 -4.41 -2.35 -27.17
CA ASP A 118 -3.73 -2.54 -28.46
C ASP A 118 -3.08 -3.94 -28.59
N LYS A 119 -3.48 -4.91 -27.77
CA LYS A 119 -2.90 -6.26 -27.73
C LYS A 119 -2.83 -6.92 -29.11
N SER A 120 -3.89 -6.84 -29.92
CA SER A 120 -3.90 -7.44 -31.26
C SER A 120 -2.88 -6.78 -32.20
N LYS A 121 -2.81 -5.44 -32.20
CA LYS A 121 -1.82 -4.68 -32.98
C LYS A 121 -0.40 -5.02 -32.53
N PHE A 122 -0.19 -5.14 -31.22
CA PHE A 122 1.10 -5.54 -30.65
C PHE A 122 1.52 -6.90 -31.21
N LEU A 123 0.64 -7.91 -31.19
CA LEU A 123 0.93 -9.24 -31.72
C LEU A 123 1.23 -9.19 -33.23
N THR A 124 0.53 -8.38 -34.01
CA THR A 124 0.84 -8.19 -35.44
C THR A 124 2.25 -7.63 -35.65
N VAL A 125 2.64 -6.59 -34.89
CA VAL A 125 3.99 -5.99 -34.98
C VAL A 125 5.07 -7.00 -34.60
N VAL A 126 4.87 -7.74 -33.51
CA VAL A 126 5.79 -8.81 -33.09
C VAL A 126 5.88 -9.93 -34.14
N SER A 127 4.78 -10.23 -34.83
CA SER A 127 4.75 -11.23 -35.90
C SER A 127 5.59 -10.82 -37.11
N CYS A 128 5.77 -9.51 -37.32
CA CYS A 128 6.63 -8.94 -38.35
C CYS A 128 8.12 -8.89 -37.94
N GLY A 129 8.45 -9.28 -36.70
CA GLY A 129 9.81 -9.19 -36.16
C GLY A 129 10.20 -7.80 -35.65
N ASP A 130 9.25 -6.88 -35.58
CA ASP A 130 9.48 -5.52 -35.07
C ASP A 130 9.24 -5.45 -33.56
N ILE A 131 9.98 -4.58 -32.88
CA ILE A 131 9.75 -4.25 -31.47
C ILE A 131 8.59 -3.24 -31.39
N PRO A 132 7.50 -3.54 -30.67
CA PRO A 132 6.41 -2.59 -30.52
C PRO A 132 6.89 -1.32 -29.84
N LYS A 133 6.66 -0.16 -30.48
CA LYS A 133 7.07 1.17 -29.99
C LYS A 133 6.62 1.47 -28.55
N LEU A 134 5.55 0.84 -28.09
CA LEU A 134 5.02 1.01 -26.73
C LEU A 134 5.84 0.29 -25.66
N LEU A 135 6.60 -0.76 -26.01
CA LEU A 135 7.27 -1.59 -25.02
C LEU A 135 8.57 -0.96 -24.52
N THR A 136 9.38 -0.39 -25.42
CA THR A 136 10.64 0.28 -25.05
C THR A 136 10.48 1.37 -23.98
N PRO A 137 9.56 2.35 -24.11
CA PRO A 137 9.37 3.36 -23.06
C PRO A 137 8.82 2.77 -21.76
N MET A 138 8.03 1.69 -21.83
CA MET A 138 7.51 1.01 -20.65
C MET A 138 8.65 0.30 -19.88
N LEU A 139 9.53 -0.41 -20.59
CA LEU A 139 10.72 -1.04 -20.00
C LEU A 139 11.61 0.00 -19.32
N TYR A 140 11.93 1.07 -20.04
CA TYR A 140 12.73 2.17 -19.49
C TYR A 140 12.11 2.77 -18.22
N ARG A 141 10.79 2.94 -18.18
CA ARG A 141 10.08 3.44 -16.99
C ARG A 141 10.15 2.47 -15.82
N ILE A 142 10.04 1.17 -16.07
CA ILE A 142 10.16 0.14 -15.04
C ILE A 142 11.57 0.11 -14.48
N ASP A 143 12.59 0.13 -15.32
CA ASP A 143 13.99 0.15 -14.87
C ASP A 143 14.33 1.41 -14.09
N THR A 144 13.87 2.57 -14.57
CA THR A 144 14.03 3.85 -13.86
C THR A 144 13.36 3.79 -12.49
N LEU A 145 12.12 3.27 -12.44
CA LEU A 145 11.37 3.14 -11.19
C LEU A 145 12.05 2.20 -10.19
N ILE A 146 12.61 1.08 -10.65
CA ILE A 146 13.40 0.16 -9.82
C ILE A 146 14.63 0.88 -9.26
N TYR A 147 15.39 1.55 -10.12
CA TYR A 147 16.58 2.29 -9.72
C TYR A 147 16.26 3.37 -8.68
N ASP A 148 15.21 4.16 -8.90
CA ASP A 148 14.84 5.23 -7.99
C ASP A 148 14.41 4.70 -6.62
N LEU A 149 13.75 3.55 -6.58
CA LEU A 149 13.37 2.92 -5.32
C LEU A 149 14.56 2.41 -4.53
N GLU A 150 15.49 1.72 -5.20
CA GLU A 150 16.75 1.26 -4.59
C GLU A 150 17.57 2.43 -4.04
N LYS A 151 17.46 3.61 -4.65
CA LYS A 151 18.17 4.84 -4.22
C LYS A 151 17.36 5.71 -3.27
N SER A 152 16.05 5.54 -3.22
CA SER A 152 15.17 6.37 -2.41
C SER A 152 15.41 6.14 -0.93
N GLN A 153 15.60 7.23 -0.19
CA GLN A 153 15.74 7.21 1.26
C GLN A 153 14.46 7.64 1.98
N PHE A 154 13.33 7.69 1.28
CA PHE A 154 12.08 8.08 1.94
C PHE A 154 11.69 7.01 2.98
N LYS A 155 11.20 7.45 4.13
CA LYS A 155 10.78 6.62 5.25
C LYS A 155 9.38 6.09 4.98
N MET A 156 9.25 5.19 4.00
CA MET A 156 8.03 4.40 3.87
C MET A 156 7.87 3.50 5.08
N ARG A 157 6.62 3.26 5.50
CA ARG A 157 6.35 2.19 6.45
C ARG A 157 6.82 0.88 5.81
N LYS A 158 7.55 0.06 6.57
CA LYS A 158 8.15 -1.19 6.06
C LYS A 158 7.19 -2.06 5.23
N PRO A 159 5.92 -2.29 5.64
CA PRO A 159 5.02 -3.13 4.85
C PRO A 159 4.76 -2.58 3.44
N PHE A 160 4.69 -1.25 3.26
CA PHE A 160 4.58 -0.65 1.93
C PHE A 160 5.83 -0.84 1.12
N HIS A 161 7.00 -0.64 1.73
CA HIS A 161 8.28 -0.88 1.07
C HIS A 161 8.37 -2.30 0.53
N TYR A 162 7.97 -3.31 1.32
CA TYR A 162 7.93 -4.70 0.87
C TYR A 162 6.95 -4.91 -0.28
N LEU A 163 5.71 -4.41 -0.19
CA LEU A 163 4.72 -4.54 -1.26
C LEU A 163 5.19 -3.90 -2.57
N VAL A 164 5.82 -2.73 -2.46
CA VAL A 164 6.48 -2.01 -3.55
C VAL A 164 7.59 -2.89 -4.11
N GLU A 165 8.53 -3.40 -3.32
CA GLU A 165 9.63 -4.26 -3.79
C GLU A 165 9.15 -5.54 -4.47
N ILE A 166 8.15 -6.22 -3.90
CA ILE A 166 7.50 -7.41 -4.46
C ILE A 166 6.87 -7.10 -5.82
N LEU A 167 6.20 -5.96 -5.94
CA LEU A 167 5.66 -5.46 -7.20
C LEU A 167 6.75 -5.33 -8.26
N PHE A 168 7.91 -4.80 -7.89
CA PHE A 168 9.03 -4.66 -8.83
C PHE A 168 9.64 -5.97 -9.22
N LEU A 169 9.85 -6.88 -8.27
CA LEU A 169 10.33 -8.21 -8.56
C LEU A 169 9.35 -8.94 -9.48
N GLN A 170 8.05 -8.81 -9.26
CA GLN A 170 7.05 -9.38 -10.17
C GLN A 170 7.16 -8.77 -11.57
N LEU A 171 7.12 -7.44 -11.69
CA LEU A 171 7.24 -6.73 -12.96
C LEU A 171 8.51 -7.15 -13.71
N LYS A 172 9.68 -6.97 -13.09
CA LYS A 172 10.98 -7.31 -13.69
C LYS A 172 11.01 -8.73 -14.23
N TYR A 173 10.43 -9.69 -13.51
CA TYR A 173 10.36 -11.08 -13.92
C TYR A 173 9.37 -11.35 -15.04
N SER A 174 8.22 -10.68 -15.05
CA SER A 174 7.24 -10.79 -16.14
C SER A 174 7.78 -10.19 -17.45
N PHE A 175 8.61 -9.15 -17.37
CA PHE A 175 9.16 -8.46 -18.53
C PHE A 175 10.40 -9.11 -19.13
N LEU A 176 11.32 -9.64 -18.32
CA LEU A 176 12.62 -10.12 -18.78
C LEU A 176 12.56 -11.24 -19.85
N PRO A 177 11.62 -12.21 -19.80
CA PRO A 177 11.44 -13.17 -20.89
C PRO A 177 11.00 -12.51 -22.19
N LEU A 178 10.08 -11.54 -22.12
CA LEU A 178 9.59 -10.81 -23.29
C LEU A 178 10.71 -9.96 -23.92
N GLU A 179 11.49 -9.28 -23.08
CA GLU A 179 12.65 -8.50 -23.49
C GLU A 179 13.68 -9.38 -24.24
N LYS A 180 14.05 -10.53 -23.66
CA LYS A 180 14.98 -11.48 -24.28
C LYS A 180 14.48 -11.97 -25.64
N ILE A 181 13.19 -12.28 -25.76
CA ILE A 181 12.59 -12.74 -27.02
C ILE A 181 12.67 -11.67 -28.10
N LEU A 182 12.49 -10.41 -27.73
CA LEU A 182 12.50 -9.28 -28.66
C LEU A 182 13.91 -8.89 -29.11
N TYR A 183 14.93 -9.03 -28.26
CA TYR A 183 16.32 -8.70 -28.62
C TYR A 183 17.10 -9.86 -29.25
N LEU A 184 16.77 -11.12 -28.97
CA LEU A 184 17.61 -12.27 -29.37
C LEU A 184 17.26 -12.92 -30.71
N SER A 185 16.21 -12.50 -31.42
CA SER A 185 15.75 -13.26 -32.59
C SER A 185 15.45 -12.42 -33.83
N PRO A 186 16.22 -12.61 -34.92
CA PRO A 186 15.84 -12.17 -36.26
C PRO A 186 14.89 -13.14 -37.00
N LEU A 187 14.50 -14.29 -36.44
CA LEU A 187 13.93 -15.41 -37.21
C LEU A 187 12.75 -16.11 -36.53
N ARG A 188 11.57 -16.01 -37.15
CA ARG A 188 10.32 -16.83 -37.19
C ARG A 188 9.86 -17.72 -36.01
N ARG A 189 10.70 -18.15 -35.06
CA ARG A 189 10.32 -18.93 -33.86
C ARG A 189 9.67 -18.08 -32.74
N ILE A 190 9.52 -16.77 -32.95
CA ILE A 190 9.06 -15.78 -31.97
C ILE A 190 7.56 -15.90 -31.66
N LEU A 191 6.75 -16.31 -32.65
CA LEU A 191 5.30 -16.21 -32.60
C LEU A 191 4.64 -17.01 -31.47
N PHE A 192 5.05 -18.27 -31.27
CA PHE A 192 4.40 -19.15 -30.30
C PHE A 192 4.74 -18.80 -28.85
N GLY A 193 5.93 -18.27 -28.57
CA GLY A 193 6.32 -17.87 -27.21
C GLY A 193 5.85 -16.46 -26.84
N ALA A 194 5.91 -15.50 -27.77
CA ALA A 194 5.65 -14.10 -27.47
C ALA A 194 4.19 -13.84 -27.02
N SER A 195 3.23 -14.56 -27.59
CA SER A 195 1.82 -14.45 -27.18
C SER A 195 1.63 -14.87 -25.72
N ASP A 196 2.20 -16.01 -25.31
CA ASP A 196 2.08 -16.51 -23.93
C ASP A 196 2.80 -15.60 -22.94
N HIS A 197 4.00 -15.13 -23.27
CA HIS A 197 4.71 -14.15 -22.42
C HIS A 197 3.97 -12.82 -22.32
N LEU A 198 3.38 -12.33 -23.40
CA LEU A 198 2.55 -11.12 -23.37
C LEU A 198 1.28 -11.34 -22.54
N ASN A 199 0.64 -12.50 -22.64
CA ASN A 199 -0.54 -12.83 -21.84
C ASN A 199 -0.19 -12.89 -20.35
N ASN A 200 0.91 -13.54 -20.00
CA ASN A 200 1.41 -13.61 -18.63
C ASN A 200 1.71 -12.21 -18.10
N LEU A 201 2.43 -11.39 -18.88
CA LEU A 201 2.70 -10.01 -18.55
C LEU A 201 1.41 -9.22 -18.31
N ILE A 202 0.45 -9.29 -19.23
CA ILE A 202 -0.85 -8.60 -19.07
C ILE A 202 -1.58 -9.06 -17.81
N ASN A 203 -1.55 -10.37 -17.50
CA ASN A 203 -2.20 -10.91 -16.31
C ASN A 203 -1.52 -10.40 -15.03
N ASP A 204 -0.20 -10.42 -14.98
CA ASP A 204 0.57 -9.91 -13.85
C ASP A 204 0.31 -8.41 -13.65
N LEU A 205 0.26 -7.63 -14.74
CA LEU A 205 -0.07 -6.20 -14.70
C LEU A 205 -1.51 -5.91 -14.26
N LYS A 206 -2.49 -6.71 -14.70
CA LYS A 206 -3.88 -6.62 -14.25
C LYS A 206 -4.00 -6.91 -12.77
N MET A 207 -3.34 -7.98 -12.32
CA MET A 207 -3.29 -8.36 -10.93
C MET A 207 -2.62 -7.27 -10.09
N LEU A 208 -1.58 -6.63 -10.61
CA LEU A 208 -0.94 -5.48 -9.96
C LEU A 208 -1.87 -4.29 -9.79
N LYS A 209 -2.59 -3.97 -10.86
CA LYS A 209 -3.57 -2.87 -10.89
C LYS A 209 -4.72 -3.11 -9.92
N SER A 210 -5.13 -4.37 -9.71
CA SER A 210 -6.24 -4.69 -8.82
C SER A 210 -5.84 -4.84 -7.35
N THR A 211 -4.58 -5.17 -7.06
CA THR A 211 -4.10 -5.45 -5.70
C THR A 211 -3.29 -4.31 -5.12
N ILE A 212 -2.29 -3.79 -5.85
CA ILE A 212 -1.30 -2.86 -5.31
C ILE A 212 -1.64 -1.41 -5.64
N PHE A 213 -2.14 -1.10 -6.84
CA PHE A 213 -2.45 0.30 -7.16
C PHE A 213 -3.50 0.93 -6.22
N PRO A 214 -4.53 0.20 -5.73
CA PRO A 214 -5.47 0.76 -4.75
C PRO A 214 -4.81 1.15 -3.42
N ILE A 215 -3.70 0.53 -3.04
CA ILE A 215 -2.95 0.90 -1.84
C ILE A 215 -1.90 1.98 -2.11
N MET A 216 -1.55 2.26 -3.37
CA MET A 216 -0.60 3.31 -3.77
C MET A 216 -1.25 4.70 -3.88
N HIS A 217 -2.38 4.93 -3.21
CA HIS A 217 -2.98 6.27 -3.15
C HIS A 217 -2.17 7.19 -2.22
N ILE A 218 -2.13 8.50 -2.48
CA ILE A 218 -1.34 9.44 -1.66
C ILE A 218 -1.76 9.43 -0.17
N CYS A 219 -3.05 9.23 0.11
CA CYS A 219 -3.60 9.07 1.47
C CYS A 219 -3.19 7.77 2.18
N SER A 220 -2.51 6.87 1.47
CA SER A 220 -1.89 5.70 2.09
C SER A 220 -0.56 6.05 2.77
N PHE A 221 0.04 7.17 2.37
CA PHE A 221 1.37 7.59 2.80
C PHE A 221 1.33 8.86 3.66
N VAL A 222 0.38 9.75 3.38
CA VAL A 222 0.12 10.96 4.16
C VAL A 222 -1.08 10.73 5.04
N SER A 223 -0.93 11.03 6.34
CA SER A 223 -2.06 10.96 7.25
C SER A 223 -3.12 12.00 6.87
N LEU A 224 -4.39 11.75 7.18
CA LEU A 224 -5.43 12.74 6.91
C LEU A 224 -5.20 14.02 7.72
N GLU A 225 -4.59 13.89 8.90
CA GLU A 225 -4.18 14.94 9.81
C GLU A 225 -3.17 15.88 9.13
N ASP A 226 -2.09 15.32 8.57
CA ASP A 226 -1.09 16.08 7.83
C ASP A 226 -1.69 16.72 6.57
N MET A 227 -2.59 15.99 5.89
CA MET A 227 -3.23 16.50 4.68
C MET A 227 -4.17 17.67 4.99
N MET A 228 -4.93 17.61 6.09
CA MET A 228 -5.71 18.74 6.59
C MET A 228 -4.83 19.94 6.92
N GLU A 229 -3.68 19.72 7.55
CA GLU A 229 -2.74 20.80 7.83
C GLU A 229 -2.23 21.45 6.53
N MET A 230 -1.89 20.64 5.52
CA MET A 230 -1.52 21.16 4.20
C MET A 230 -2.65 21.97 3.56
N PHE A 231 -3.90 21.49 3.65
CA PHE A 231 -5.06 22.24 3.17
C PHE A 231 -5.20 23.60 3.87
N HIS A 232 -5.07 23.64 5.19
CA HIS A 232 -5.10 24.89 5.97
C HIS A 232 -4.00 25.85 5.55
N ARG A 233 -2.76 25.37 5.40
CA ARG A 233 -1.62 26.18 4.97
C ARG A 233 -1.77 26.73 3.54
N SER A 234 -2.52 26.04 2.68
CA SER A 234 -2.78 26.50 1.31
C SER A 234 -3.64 27.78 1.25
N GLY A 235 -4.46 28.02 2.28
CA GLY A 235 -5.36 29.18 2.35
C GLY A 235 -6.43 29.27 1.25
N SER A 236 -6.56 28.26 0.39
CA SER A 236 -7.50 28.30 -0.74
C SER A 236 -8.95 28.06 -0.30
N VAL A 237 -9.92 28.73 -0.90
CA VAL A 237 -11.35 28.49 -0.58
C VAL A 237 -11.76 27.04 -0.88
N LEU A 238 -11.20 26.45 -1.94
CA LEU A 238 -11.39 25.04 -2.31
C LEU A 238 -10.85 24.07 -1.25
N SER A 239 -9.99 24.52 -0.34
CA SER A 239 -9.49 23.69 0.76
C SER A 239 -10.58 23.40 1.80
N ASN A 240 -11.61 24.24 1.96
CA ASN A 240 -12.64 24.06 2.97
C ASN A 240 -13.47 22.78 2.77
N ASP A 241 -13.86 22.48 1.51
CA ASP A 241 -14.60 21.25 1.20
C ASP A 241 -13.73 20.01 1.44
N ASN A 242 -12.44 20.09 1.10
CA ASN A 242 -11.48 19.01 1.32
C ASN A 242 -11.18 18.81 2.81
N ILE A 243 -11.06 19.89 3.58
CA ILE A 243 -10.91 19.87 5.05
C ILE A 243 -12.16 19.25 5.69
N SER A 244 -13.35 19.65 5.24
CA SER A 244 -14.62 19.10 5.73
C SER A 244 -14.71 17.59 5.44
N MET A 245 -14.32 17.17 4.23
CA MET A 245 -14.29 15.77 3.84
C MET A 245 -13.27 14.96 4.66
N ALA A 246 -12.03 15.45 4.83
CA ALA A 246 -11.04 14.79 5.66
C ALA A 246 -11.49 14.70 7.13
N SER A 247 -12.11 15.77 7.65
CA SER A 247 -12.66 15.83 9.00
C SER A 247 -13.77 14.80 9.21
N SER A 248 -14.69 14.64 8.26
CA SER A 248 -15.77 13.65 8.37
C SER A 248 -15.23 12.23 8.39
N PHE A 249 -14.21 11.91 7.59
CA PHE A 249 -13.52 10.61 7.67
C PHE A 249 -12.89 10.37 9.04
N LEU A 250 -12.21 11.36 9.59
CA LEU A 250 -11.57 11.25 10.91
C LEU A 250 -12.60 11.10 12.03
N ARG A 251 -13.75 11.78 11.95
CA ARG A 251 -14.88 11.64 12.88
C ARG A 251 -15.49 10.25 12.88
N ILE A 252 -15.58 9.60 11.73
CA ILE A 252 -16.08 8.24 11.63
C ILE A 252 -15.06 7.25 12.20
N LYS A 253 -13.77 7.49 11.95
CA LYS A 253 -12.68 6.56 12.30
C LYS A 253 -12.22 6.61 13.74
N TYR A 254 -12.11 7.80 14.33
CA TYR A 254 -11.48 7.97 15.65
C TYR A 254 -12.28 7.34 16.78
N PRO A 255 -13.61 7.44 16.87
CA PRO A 255 -14.37 6.85 17.97
C PRO A 255 -14.11 5.35 18.19
N PRO A 256 -14.24 4.46 17.17
CA PRO A 256 -13.94 3.04 17.36
C PRO A 256 -12.46 2.78 17.64
N LEU A 257 -11.54 3.58 17.09
CA LEU A 257 -10.11 3.47 17.35
C LEU A 257 -9.77 3.81 18.81
N ILE A 258 -10.30 4.92 19.32
CA ILE A 258 -10.19 5.36 20.72
C ILE A 258 -10.77 4.27 21.64
N ALA A 259 -11.99 3.79 21.36
CA ALA A 259 -12.63 2.76 22.17
C ALA A 259 -11.79 1.47 22.25
N THR A 260 -11.26 1.02 21.10
CA THR A 260 -10.41 -0.17 21.06
C THR A 260 -9.11 0.03 21.87
N ARG A 261 -8.50 1.21 21.79
CA ARG A 261 -7.27 1.53 22.52
C ARG A 261 -7.52 1.64 24.03
N LYS A 262 -8.64 2.22 24.46
CA LYS A 262 -9.07 2.24 25.86
C LYS A 262 -9.27 0.83 26.40
N LEU A 263 -9.99 -0.03 25.66
CA LEU A 263 -10.17 -1.43 26.05
C LEU A 263 -8.83 -2.19 26.16
N ARG A 264 -7.91 -1.95 25.22
CA ARG A 264 -6.56 -2.53 25.29
C ARG A 264 -5.77 -2.04 26.51
N LEU A 265 -5.86 -0.75 26.82
CA LEU A 265 -5.25 -0.15 28.00
C LEU A 265 -5.78 -0.80 29.28
N ASP A 266 -7.10 -0.94 29.39
CA ASP A 266 -7.76 -1.59 30.53
C ASP A 266 -7.32 -3.04 30.72
N LEU A 267 -7.20 -3.80 29.63
CA LEU A 267 -6.72 -5.19 29.67
C LEU A 267 -5.27 -5.29 30.15
N ILE A 268 -4.39 -4.39 29.70
CA ILE A 268 -2.99 -4.34 30.14
C ILE A 268 -2.92 -4.04 31.64
N LEU A 269 -3.68 -3.05 32.12
CA LEU A 269 -3.72 -2.65 33.53
C LEU A 269 -4.29 -3.75 34.44
N LYS A 270 -5.35 -4.45 33.98
CA LYS A 270 -5.90 -5.61 34.70
C LYS A 270 -4.90 -6.76 34.77
N GLY A 271 -4.23 -7.06 33.65
CA GLY A 271 -3.20 -8.11 33.59
C GLY A 271 -2.01 -7.85 34.52
N THR A 272 -1.63 -6.59 34.71
CA THR A 272 -0.56 -6.24 35.66
C THR A 272 -0.96 -6.40 37.13
N ASN A 273 -2.24 -6.22 37.47
CA ASN A 273 -2.72 -6.35 38.84
C ASN A 273 -2.80 -7.82 39.28
N ILE A 274 -3.25 -8.71 38.38
CA ILE A 274 -3.40 -10.15 38.66
C ILE A 274 -2.05 -10.81 38.99
N SER A 275 -0.95 -10.37 38.37
CA SER A 275 0.38 -10.94 38.59
C SER A 275 0.94 -10.73 40.01
N CYS A 276 0.33 -9.88 40.85
CA CYS A 276 0.81 -9.60 42.20
C CYS A 276 0.17 -10.46 43.29
N GLU A 277 -0.99 -11.08 43.07
CA GLU A 277 -1.78 -11.72 44.14
C GLU A 277 -1.51 -13.23 44.30
N ASP A 278 -1.22 -13.97 43.23
CA ASP A 278 -0.99 -15.43 43.29
C ASP A 278 0.49 -15.80 43.49
N SER A 279 0.91 -15.82 44.76
CA SER A 279 2.30 -15.97 45.19
C SER A 279 2.94 -17.37 45.04
N SER A 280 2.23 -18.39 44.56
CA SER A 280 2.70 -19.79 44.60
C SER A 280 3.48 -20.26 43.37
N ASN A 281 3.48 -19.52 42.25
CA ASN A 281 4.24 -19.86 41.04
C ASN A 281 4.83 -18.60 40.37
N LYS A 282 5.75 -17.92 41.08
CA LYS A 282 6.41 -16.69 40.61
C LYS A 282 7.35 -16.96 39.44
N GLN A 283 6.81 -17.02 38.22
CA GLN A 283 7.63 -16.78 37.04
C GLN A 283 8.16 -15.34 37.15
N LEU A 284 9.48 -15.20 37.27
CA LEU A 284 10.14 -13.93 37.58
C LEU A 284 9.89 -12.92 36.45
N VAL A 285 8.89 -12.05 36.60
CA VAL A 285 8.68 -10.93 35.67
C VAL A 285 9.90 -10.02 35.76
N THR A 286 10.70 -9.99 34.70
CA THR A 286 11.92 -9.19 34.66
C THR A 286 11.58 -7.71 34.69
N LYS A 287 12.42 -6.89 35.34
CA LYS A 287 12.28 -5.42 35.37
C LYS A 287 12.09 -4.83 33.97
N SER A 288 12.82 -5.36 32.98
CA SER A 288 12.70 -4.96 31.58
C SER A 288 11.29 -5.16 30.99
N HIS A 289 10.56 -6.18 31.43
CA HIS A 289 9.18 -6.41 30.98
C HIS A 289 8.22 -5.36 31.56
N LEU A 290 8.37 -5.03 32.84
CA LEU A 290 7.59 -3.97 33.50
C LEU A 290 7.85 -2.60 32.85
N ASP A 291 9.10 -2.28 32.55
CA ASP A 291 9.46 -1.04 31.86
C ASP A 291 8.81 -0.96 30.46
N ARG A 292 8.80 -2.09 29.72
CA ARG A 292 8.14 -2.17 28.41
C ARG A 292 6.63 -1.98 28.51
N ILE A 293 5.98 -2.58 29.50
CA ILE A 293 4.55 -2.38 29.76
C ILE A 293 4.26 -0.92 30.11
N SER A 294 5.02 -0.33 31.04
CA SER A 294 4.84 1.07 31.45
C SER A 294 4.96 2.02 30.27
N ASN A 295 5.95 1.80 29.41
CA ASN A 295 6.13 2.60 28.19
C ASN A 295 4.96 2.43 27.20
N LEU A 296 4.42 1.22 27.07
CA LEU A 296 3.25 0.95 26.22
C LEU A 296 1.99 1.64 26.75
N VAL A 297 1.75 1.58 28.07
CA VAL A 297 0.63 2.28 28.75
C VAL A 297 0.70 3.78 28.49
N LYS A 298 1.85 4.41 28.79
CA LYS A 298 2.06 5.85 28.56
C LYS A 298 1.87 6.25 27.09
N LYS A 299 2.30 5.40 26.16
CA LYS A 299 2.12 5.63 24.73
C LYS A 299 0.64 5.59 24.34
N LEU A 300 -0.10 4.57 24.78
CA LEU A 300 -1.53 4.44 24.49
C LEU A 300 -2.34 5.60 25.08
N GLU A 301 -2.08 5.99 26.33
CA GLU A 301 -2.75 7.13 26.97
C GLU A 301 -2.53 8.43 26.20
N ARG A 302 -1.28 8.68 25.78
CA ARG A 302 -0.95 9.85 24.98
C ARG A 302 -1.70 9.86 23.65
N GLU A 303 -1.63 8.77 22.89
CA GLU A 303 -2.28 8.69 21.57
C GLU A 303 -3.82 8.79 21.70
N ILE A 304 -4.42 8.22 22.76
CA ILE A 304 -5.86 8.41 23.07
C ILE A 304 -6.17 9.89 23.29
N LYS A 305 -5.40 10.56 24.15
CA LYS A 305 -5.58 11.97 24.47
C LYS A 305 -5.43 12.86 23.23
N GLU A 306 -4.40 12.62 22.41
CA GLU A 306 -4.17 13.39 21.18
C GLU A 306 -5.32 13.21 20.18
N MET A 307 -5.85 12.00 19.99
CA MET A 307 -7.04 11.77 19.15
C MET A 307 -8.28 12.48 19.69
N GLU A 308 -8.52 12.44 21.01
CA GLU A 308 -9.66 13.11 21.64
C GLU A 308 -9.56 14.63 21.54
N GLU A 309 -8.38 15.20 21.76
CA GLU A 309 -8.12 16.63 21.57
C GLU A 309 -8.25 17.05 20.11
N PHE A 310 -7.77 16.23 19.19
CA PHE A 310 -7.91 16.48 17.76
C PHE A 310 -9.38 16.48 17.34
N MET A 311 -10.18 15.51 17.79
CA MET A 311 -11.62 15.47 17.50
C MET A 311 -12.37 16.73 17.97
N LYS A 312 -11.98 17.29 19.13
CA LYS A 312 -12.58 18.53 19.65
C LYS A 312 -12.28 19.76 18.77
N LYS A 313 -11.18 19.73 18.01
CA LYS A 313 -10.78 20.81 17.09
C LYS A 313 -11.40 20.68 15.70
N LEU A 314 -11.99 19.53 15.37
CA LEU A 314 -12.59 19.33 14.05
C LEU A 314 -13.79 20.27 13.87
N PRO A 315 -13.90 20.96 12.72
CA PRO A 315 -14.98 21.91 12.46
C PRO A 315 -16.33 21.22 12.58
N GLU A 316 -17.22 21.72 13.46
CA GLU A 316 -18.58 21.18 13.61
C GLU A 316 -19.22 21.03 12.23
N GLU A 317 -19.76 19.85 11.95
CA GLU A 317 -20.49 19.66 10.70
C GLU A 317 -21.62 20.67 10.73
N CYS A 318 -21.59 21.66 9.83
CA CYS A 318 -22.77 22.45 9.56
C CYS A 318 -23.85 21.44 9.25
N SER A 319 -24.78 21.24 10.19
CA SER A 319 -25.95 20.40 10.05
C SER A 319 -26.88 21.07 9.04
N VAL A 320 -26.43 21.14 7.78
CA VAL A 320 -27.27 21.44 6.63
C VAL A 320 -28.12 20.21 6.48
N THR A 321 -29.14 20.14 7.33
CA THR A 321 -30.26 19.23 7.21
C THR A 321 -30.86 19.51 5.85
N LYS A 322 -30.45 18.69 4.87
CA LYS A 322 -31.10 18.61 3.56
C LYS A 322 -32.53 18.12 3.83
N LYS A 323 -33.42 19.03 4.18
CA LYS A 323 -34.84 18.95 3.84
C LYS A 323 -34.92 19.11 2.32
N ALA A 324 -34.42 18.11 1.59
CA ALA A 324 -34.83 17.92 0.21
C ALA A 324 -36.31 17.53 0.29
N LYS A 325 -37.19 18.53 0.19
CA LYS A 325 -38.58 18.28 -0.17
C LYS A 325 -38.53 17.61 -1.54
N PHE A 326 -38.73 16.31 -1.58
CA PHE A 326 -39.21 15.64 -2.78
C PHE A 326 -40.61 16.19 -3.02
N THR A 327 -40.70 17.17 -3.93
CA THR A 327 -41.95 17.61 -4.56
C THR A 327 -41.98 17.08 -5.98
#